data_AF-A0A8J3Z9P9-F1
#
_entry.id   AF-A0A8J3Z9P9-F1
#
_cell.length_a   1.000
_cell.length_b   1.000
_cell.length_c   1.000
_cell.angle_alpha   90.00
_cell.angle_beta   90.00
_cell.angle_gamma   90.00
#
_symmetry.space_group_name_H-M   'P 1'
#
loop_
_entity.id
_entity.type
_entity.pdbx_description
1 polymer ?
#
loop_
_entity_poly.entity_id
_entity_poly.type
_entity_poly.pdbx_seq_one_letter_code
_entity_poly.pdbx_strand_id
1 'polypeptide(L)'
;MDETGFHIWRIGDVDVVRVEGVLDFSASVRLRLTLFGRLDAGARHIEVDLSRVRLLDASAVNVLLKVRERLVEDDGSLAARGATGLALEVLEIAGVAKQLGAHEPLAERLSDPTADTATPAAAPGRGAQGRWGDEINEMIGQMCRAPAGSPARAALRDRVITLCLPFVERLARRFGGLGEASADLGQVAALSLVKAVDRFDPELAVDFAAYATPTVVGELKRHFRDRGWAVRVPRRLQELRIDINRARDDLTHDLNRSPTVTDIARRLDVDEEQVIEAMTAAGAYRTTSLFTPVGGEDGSTLMDLLGEEDASIAAVDAHESLKPLLATLPAREKDILAMRFFGNLTQAQIAERLGISQMHVSRLLARTLAQLRRGMEADA
;
A
#
# COMPACT_ATOMS: atom_id res chain seq x y z
N MET A 1 6.13 -23.94 18.16
CA MET A 1 7.17 -23.47 17.21
C MET A 1 7.31 -24.61 16.23
N ASP A 2 6.68 -24.49 15.06
CA ASP A 2 6.94 -25.45 13.98
C ASP A 2 8.27 -25.04 13.36
N GLU A 3 9.29 -25.88 13.50
CA GLU A 3 10.64 -25.59 13.05
C GLU A 3 10.66 -25.58 11.51
N THR A 4 11.05 -24.45 10.90
CA THR A 4 11.16 -24.36 9.43
C THR A 4 12.39 -25.13 8.96
N GLY A 5 12.19 -26.17 8.16
CA GLY A 5 13.24 -26.99 7.57
C GLY A 5 13.78 -26.39 6.28
N PHE A 6 15.09 -26.44 6.07
CA PHE A 6 15.74 -26.05 4.82
C PHE A 6 16.61 -27.21 4.35
N HIS A 7 16.32 -27.76 3.18
CA HIS A 7 17.09 -28.83 2.56
C HIS A 7 17.64 -28.33 1.23
N ILE A 8 18.94 -28.56 0.99
CA ILE A 8 19.64 -28.02 -0.16
C ILE A 8 20.34 -29.15 -0.89
N TRP A 9 20.13 -29.24 -2.19
CA TRP A 9 20.86 -30.14 -3.06
C TRP A 9 21.10 -29.48 -4.42
N ARG A 10 21.95 -30.10 -5.25
CA ARG A 10 22.29 -29.58 -6.58
C ARG A 10 22.04 -30.62 -7.64
N ILE A 11 21.41 -30.21 -8.74
CA ILE A 11 21.15 -31.05 -9.91
C ILE A 11 21.67 -30.31 -11.12
N GLY A 12 22.79 -30.77 -11.67
CA GLY A 12 23.49 -30.07 -12.76
C GLY A 12 23.96 -28.68 -12.33
N ASP A 13 23.44 -27.66 -13.00
CA ASP A 13 23.70 -26.24 -12.77
C ASP A 13 22.64 -25.54 -11.89
N VAL A 14 21.63 -26.28 -11.43
CA VAL A 14 20.53 -25.77 -10.58
C VAL A 14 20.74 -26.17 -9.13
N ASP A 15 20.76 -25.18 -8.24
CA ASP A 15 20.72 -25.37 -6.78
C ASP A 15 19.25 -25.35 -6.33
N VAL A 16 18.80 -26.44 -5.69
CA VAL A 16 17.42 -26.57 -5.21
C VAL A 16 17.39 -26.38 -3.68
N VAL A 17 16.48 -25.54 -3.21
CA VAL A 17 16.24 -25.23 -1.80
C VAL A 17 14.81 -25.58 -1.45
N ARG A 18 14.60 -26.73 -0.80
CA ARG A 18 13.28 -27.08 -0.24
C ARG A 18 13.08 -26.42 1.09
N VAL A 19 11.91 -25.79 1.24
CA VAL A 19 11.47 -25.21 2.48
C VAL A 19 10.27 -25.98 3.01
N GLU A 20 10.34 -26.38 4.27
CA GLU A 20 9.26 -27.10 4.94
C GLU A 20 8.73 -26.29 6.12
N GLY A 21 7.39 -26.20 6.25
CA GLY A 21 6.75 -25.54 7.39
C GLY A 21 6.26 -24.13 7.08
N VAL A 22 6.63 -23.15 7.91
CA VAL A 22 6.14 -21.76 7.82
C VAL A 22 7.31 -20.82 7.53
N LEU A 23 7.17 -20.01 6.47
CA LEU A 23 8.09 -18.92 6.13
C LEU A 23 7.57 -17.60 6.70
N ASP A 24 7.84 -17.39 7.99
CA ASP A 24 7.59 -16.13 8.70
C ASP A 24 8.86 -15.25 8.76
N PHE A 25 8.77 -14.07 9.38
CA PHE A 25 9.88 -13.13 9.53
C PHE A 25 11.14 -13.79 10.12
N SER A 26 11.00 -14.69 11.11
CA SER A 26 12.15 -15.37 11.71
C SER A 26 12.79 -16.35 10.72
N ALA A 27 11.98 -17.15 10.04
CA ALA A 27 12.43 -18.05 8.99
C ALA A 27 12.98 -17.30 7.76
N SER A 28 12.53 -16.08 7.49
CA SER A 28 12.98 -15.25 6.37
C SER A 28 14.46 -14.85 6.50
N VAL A 29 14.98 -14.70 7.72
CA VAL A 29 16.40 -14.47 7.98
C VAL A 29 17.22 -15.69 7.56
N ARG A 30 16.74 -16.90 7.87
CA ARG A 30 17.38 -18.16 7.47
C ARG A 30 17.27 -18.37 5.97
N LEU A 31 16.11 -18.13 5.36
CA LEU A 31 15.93 -18.15 3.91
C LEU A 31 16.92 -17.21 3.21
N ARG A 32 17.09 -15.99 3.74
CA ARG A 32 18.06 -15.02 3.23
C ARG A 32 19.49 -15.55 3.31
N LEU A 33 19.92 -16.03 4.48
CA LEU A 33 21.27 -16.58 4.64
C LEU A 33 21.51 -17.79 3.73
N THR A 34 20.52 -18.65 3.56
CA THR A 34 20.58 -19.80 2.67
C THR A 34 20.75 -19.38 1.22
N LEU A 35 19.89 -18.50 0.71
CA LEU A 35 19.89 -18.09 -0.69
C LEU A 35 21.09 -17.21 -1.06
N PHE A 36 21.47 -16.26 -0.20
CA PHE A 36 22.70 -15.48 -0.42
C PHE A 36 23.95 -16.35 -0.28
N GLY A 37 23.97 -17.33 0.62
CA GLY A 37 25.05 -18.31 0.69
C GLY A 37 25.16 -19.19 -0.57
N ARG A 38 24.10 -19.37 -1.35
CA ARG A 38 24.16 -20.02 -2.68
C ARG A 38 24.73 -19.10 -3.74
N LEU A 39 24.33 -17.83 -3.73
CA LEU A 39 24.91 -16.79 -4.58
C LEU A 39 26.43 -16.67 -4.38
N ASP A 40 26.87 -16.58 -3.14
CA ASP A 40 28.30 -16.50 -2.79
C ASP A 40 29.07 -17.76 -3.20
N ALA A 41 28.40 -18.91 -3.26
CA ALA A 41 28.95 -20.17 -3.76
C ALA A 41 28.93 -20.28 -5.30
N GLY A 42 28.48 -19.25 -6.02
CA GLY A 42 28.46 -19.19 -7.48
C GLY A 42 27.25 -19.86 -8.13
N ALA A 43 26.15 -20.06 -7.41
CA ALA A 43 24.91 -20.57 -8.00
C ALA A 43 24.30 -19.53 -8.96
N ARG A 44 24.03 -19.94 -10.21
CA ARG A 44 23.37 -19.11 -11.22
C ARG A 44 21.88 -19.41 -11.40
N HIS A 45 21.46 -20.63 -11.10
CA HIS A 45 20.06 -21.03 -11.19
C HIS A 45 19.64 -21.61 -9.84
N ILE A 46 18.64 -21.00 -9.21
CA ILE A 46 18.11 -21.43 -7.91
C ILE A 46 16.62 -21.76 -8.04
N GLU A 47 16.22 -22.94 -7.58
CA GLU A 47 14.81 -23.29 -7.42
C GLU A 47 14.45 -23.45 -5.95
N VAL A 48 13.44 -22.72 -5.49
CA VAL A 48 12.90 -22.83 -4.14
C VAL A 48 11.63 -23.67 -4.18
N ASP A 49 11.65 -24.84 -3.57
CA ASP A 49 10.49 -25.71 -3.47
C ASP A 49 9.61 -25.28 -2.28
N LEU A 50 8.44 -24.73 -2.60
CA LEU A 50 7.42 -24.25 -1.68
C LEU A 50 6.28 -25.27 -1.47
N SER A 51 6.37 -26.49 -2.03
CA SER A 51 5.31 -27.51 -1.94
C SER A 51 4.96 -27.92 -0.51
N ARG A 52 5.91 -27.78 0.42
CA ARG A 52 5.74 -28.07 1.85
C ARG A 52 5.65 -26.81 2.72
N VAL A 53 5.49 -25.64 2.10
CA VAL A 53 5.29 -24.36 2.79
C VAL A 53 3.81 -24.12 2.99
N ARG A 54 3.39 -24.10 4.25
CA ARG A 54 1.99 -23.86 4.65
C ARG A 54 1.62 -22.38 4.65
N LEU A 55 2.60 -21.50 4.85
CA LEU A 55 2.42 -20.06 4.91
C LEU A 55 3.72 -19.34 4.57
N LEU A 56 3.59 -18.25 3.82
CA LEU A 56 4.68 -17.37 3.40
C LEU A 56 4.29 -15.92 3.73
N ASP A 57 5.18 -15.14 4.33
CA ASP A 57 4.94 -13.73 4.65
C ASP A 57 5.66 -12.75 3.69
N ALA A 58 5.35 -11.47 3.79
CA ALA A 58 5.94 -10.43 2.94
C ALA A 58 7.48 -10.33 3.05
N SER A 59 8.06 -10.75 4.18
CA SER A 59 9.52 -10.76 4.37
C SER A 59 10.16 -11.85 3.52
N ALA A 60 9.57 -13.05 3.52
CA ALA A 60 9.99 -14.14 2.64
C ALA A 60 9.79 -13.78 1.16
N VAL A 61 8.67 -13.12 0.79
CA VAL A 61 8.49 -12.59 -0.58
C VAL A 61 9.64 -11.66 -0.96
N ASN A 62 9.94 -10.67 -0.12
CA ASN A 62 11.01 -9.69 -0.38
C ASN A 62 12.38 -10.35 -0.51
N VAL A 63 12.66 -11.40 0.26
CA VAL A 63 13.92 -12.15 0.14
C VAL A 63 13.99 -12.86 -1.22
N LEU A 64 12.91 -13.54 -1.64
CA LEU A 64 12.86 -14.21 -2.94
C LEU A 64 13.05 -13.22 -4.10
N LEU A 65 12.40 -12.05 -4.02
CA LEU A 65 12.51 -11.01 -5.05
C LEU A 65 13.92 -10.42 -5.11
N LYS A 66 14.51 -10.07 -3.97
CA LYS A 66 15.88 -9.50 -3.93
C LYS A 66 16.93 -10.46 -4.46
N VAL A 67 16.85 -11.74 -4.09
CA VAL A 67 17.79 -12.76 -4.59
C VAL A 67 17.61 -12.95 -6.09
N ARG A 68 16.36 -12.93 -6.56
CA ARG A 68 16.09 -13.02 -7.98
C ARG A 68 16.61 -11.83 -8.76
N GLU A 69 16.34 -10.60 -8.34
CA GLU A 69 16.85 -9.38 -8.99
C GLU A 69 18.35 -9.49 -9.16
N ARG A 70 19.05 -9.92 -8.10
CA ARG A 70 20.49 -10.13 -8.13
C ARG A 70 20.93 -11.21 -9.12
N LEU A 71 20.23 -12.34 -9.18
CA LEU A 71 20.53 -13.40 -10.14
C LEU A 71 20.29 -12.96 -11.58
N VAL A 72 19.23 -12.21 -11.83
CA VAL A 72 18.89 -11.71 -13.19
C VAL A 72 19.95 -10.71 -13.68
N GLU A 73 20.55 -9.90 -12.81
CA GLU A 73 21.70 -9.05 -13.15
C GLU A 73 22.91 -9.86 -13.65
N ASP A 74 23.10 -11.08 -13.14
CA ASP A 74 24.23 -11.96 -13.42
C ASP A 74 23.90 -13.09 -14.44
N ASP A 75 22.88 -12.90 -15.29
CA ASP A 75 22.38 -13.87 -16.29
C ASP A 75 21.92 -15.22 -15.67
N GLY A 76 21.40 -15.14 -14.44
CA GLY A 76 20.87 -16.24 -13.66
C GLY A 76 19.35 -16.17 -13.47
N SER A 77 18.79 -17.15 -12.74
CA SER A 77 17.35 -17.25 -12.50
C SER A 77 17.01 -17.77 -11.12
N LEU A 78 15.94 -17.23 -10.53
CA LEU A 78 15.29 -17.81 -9.35
C LEU A 78 13.81 -18.08 -9.64
N ALA A 79 13.38 -19.31 -9.34
CA ALA A 79 11.98 -19.72 -9.29
C ALA A 79 11.63 -20.18 -7.88
N ALA A 80 10.40 -19.93 -7.44
CA ALA A 80 9.85 -20.42 -6.18
C ALA A 80 8.56 -21.19 -6.49
N ARG A 81 8.68 -22.52 -6.65
CA ARG A 81 7.70 -23.42 -7.28
C ARG A 81 6.84 -24.17 -6.26
N GLY A 82 5.69 -24.67 -6.71
CA GLY A 82 4.85 -25.59 -5.95
C GLY A 82 4.10 -24.95 -4.77
N ALA A 83 3.95 -23.63 -4.73
CA ALA A 83 3.22 -22.98 -3.64
C ALA A 83 1.74 -23.37 -3.68
N THR A 84 1.16 -23.69 -2.52
CA THR A 84 -0.26 -24.05 -2.39
C THR A 84 -0.90 -23.32 -1.19
N GLY A 85 -2.23 -23.27 -1.18
CA GLY A 85 -3.01 -22.67 -0.09
C GLY A 85 -2.59 -21.23 0.22
N LEU A 86 -2.40 -20.93 1.50
CA LEU A 86 -2.08 -19.56 1.97
C LEU A 86 -0.74 -19.02 1.45
N ALA A 87 0.24 -19.89 1.16
CA ALA A 87 1.52 -19.44 0.60
C ALA A 87 1.34 -18.92 -0.83
N LEU A 88 0.48 -19.58 -1.62
CA LEU A 88 0.13 -19.13 -2.98
C LEU A 88 -0.68 -17.83 -2.95
N GLU A 89 -1.71 -17.76 -2.10
CA GLU A 89 -2.54 -16.55 -1.96
C GLU A 89 -1.72 -15.31 -1.63
N VAL A 90 -0.69 -15.43 -0.78
CA VAL A 90 0.18 -14.30 -0.43
C VAL A 90 1.03 -13.86 -1.62
N LEU A 91 1.56 -14.81 -2.39
CA LEU A 91 2.31 -14.50 -3.61
C LEU A 91 1.42 -13.85 -4.68
N GLU A 92 0.15 -14.24 -4.75
CA GLU A 92 -0.85 -13.63 -5.63
C GLU A 92 -1.21 -12.21 -5.18
N ILE A 93 -1.46 -12.00 -3.89
CA ILE A 93 -1.73 -10.66 -3.31
C ILE A 93 -0.55 -9.72 -3.53
N ALA A 94 0.67 -10.23 -3.38
CA ALA A 94 1.89 -9.48 -3.65
C ALA A 94 2.18 -9.29 -5.16
N GLY A 95 1.39 -9.90 -6.05
CA GLY A 95 1.53 -9.77 -7.50
C GLY A 95 2.78 -10.46 -8.07
N VAL A 96 3.36 -11.42 -7.34
CA VAL A 96 4.67 -12.01 -7.67
C VAL A 96 4.61 -13.51 -7.93
N ALA A 97 3.46 -14.16 -7.71
CA ALA A 97 3.26 -15.60 -7.92
C ALA A 97 3.69 -16.06 -9.32
N LYS A 98 3.23 -15.36 -10.36
CA LYS A 98 3.61 -15.66 -11.75
C LYS A 98 5.07 -15.34 -12.02
N GLN A 99 5.57 -14.22 -11.48
CA GLN A 99 6.97 -13.84 -11.62
C GLN A 99 7.87 -14.99 -11.11
N LEU A 100 7.54 -15.57 -9.96
CA LEU A 100 8.33 -16.62 -9.30
C LEU A 100 8.02 -18.04 -9.81
N GLY A 101 7.07 -18.24 -10.72
CA GLY A 101 6.66 -19.57 -11.15
C GLY A 101 5.94 -20.38 -10.06
N ALA A 102 5.25 -19.71 -9.14
CA ALA A 102 4.66 -20.32 -7.94
C ALA A 102 3.59 -21.38 -8.20
N HIS A 103 2.89 -21.28 -9.33
CA HIS A 103 1.88 -22.24 -9.76
C HIS A 103 2.48 -23.50 -10.39
N GLU A 104 3.73 -23.43 -10.86
CA GLU A 104 4.36 -24.54 -11.54
C GLU A 104 4.82 -25.56 -10.50
N PRO A 105 4.50 -26.87 -10.65
CA PRO A 105 5.06 -27.89 -9.80
C PRO A 105 6.59 -27.95 -9.98
N LEU A 106 7.31 -28.42 -8.95
CA LEU A 106 8.73 -28.75 -9.10
C LEU A 106 8.85 -29.88 -10.13
N ALA A 107 9.73 -29.71 -11.14
CA ALA A 107 9.91 -30.73 -12.17
C ALA A 107 10.32 -32.07 -11.54
N GLU A 108 9.78 -33.20 -12.03
CA GLU A 108 10.10 -34.54 -11.51
C GLU A 108 11.62 -34.82 -11.50
N ARG A 109 12.35 -34.28 -12.49
CA ARG A 109 13.81 -34.39 -12.59
C ARG A 109 14.59 -33.60 -11.53
N LEU A 110 13.94 -32.60 -10.91
CA LEU A 110 14.48 -31.75 -9.85
C LEU A 110 13.99 -32.20 -8.46
N SER A 111 13.14 -33.23 -8.41
CA SER A 111 12.67 -33.84 -7.18
C SER A 111 13.81 -34.59 -6.48
N ASP A 112 13.77 -34.61 -5.15
CA ASP A 112 14.84 -35.13 -4.29
C ASP A 112 15.19 -36.59 -4.63
N PRO A 113 16.44 -36.90 -5.00
CA PRO A 113 16.85 -38.26 -5.37
C PRO A 113 16.85 -39.26 -4.20
N THR A 114 16.61 -38.80 -2.98
CA THR A 114 16.48 -39.63 -1.77
C THR A 114 15.05 -39.82 -1.29
N ALA A 115 14.05 -39.30 -2.03
CA ALA A 115 12.64 -39.47 -1.70
C ALA A 115 12.19 -40.91 -1.94
N ASP A 116 12.44 -41.78 -0.95
CA ASP A 116 11.73 -43.04 -0.79
C ASP A 116 10.22 -42.74 -0.84
N THR A 117 9.47 -43.57 -1.57
CA THR A 117 8.04 -43.42 -1.81
C THR A 117 7.25 -43.57 -0.50
N ALA A 118 7.25 -42.51 0.30
CA ALA A 118 6.36 -42.37 1.45
C ALA A 118 5.07 -41.70 0.95
N THR A 119 4.02 -42.52 0.84
CA THR A 119 2.60 -42.16 0.95
C THR A 119 2.41 -40.86 1.74
N PRO A 120 1.54 -39.92 1.32
CA PRO A 120 1.41 -38.60 1.92
C PRO A 120 1.29 -38.71 3.44
N ALA A 121 2.39 -38.38 4.13
CA ALA A 121 2.43 -38.36 5.58
C ALA A 121 1.44 -37.30 6.05
N ALA A 122 0.48 -37.75 6.86
CA ALA A 122 -0.50 -36.89 7.50
C ALA A 122 0.18 -35.68 8.15
N ALA A 123 -0.45 -34.51 7.95
CA ALA A 123 -0.01 -33.21 8.46
C ALA A 123 0.49 -33.29 9.92
N PRO A 124 1.61 -32.60 10.26
CA PRO A 124 2.12 -32.62 11.62
C PRO A 124 1.19 -31.80 12.55
N GLY A 125 0.73 -32.43 13.64
CA GLY A 125 0.42 -31.73 14.88
C GLY A 125 -1.04 -31.39 15.22
N ARG A 126 -1.99 -32.32 15.09
CA ARG A 126 -3.35 -32.18 15.70
C ARG A 126 -3.35 -32.08 17.25
N GLY A 127 -2.23 -32.37 17.93
CA GLY A 127 -2.20 -32.56 19.39
C GLY A 127 -2.21 -31.29 20.26
N ALA A 128 -1.69 -30.15 19.79
CA ALA A 128 -1.62 -28.91 20.58
C ALA A 128 -2.63 -27.85 20.11
N GLN A 129 -2.80 -27.70 18.80
CA GLN A 129 -3.79 -26.80 18.21
C GLN A 129 -5.22 -27.32 18.41
N GLY A 130 -5.43 -28.64 18.38
CA GLY A 130 -6.71 -29.27 18.72
C GLY A 130 -7.09 -29.06 20.18
N ARG A 131 -6.15 -29.26 21.12
CA ARG A 131 -6.41 -29.06 22.55
C ARG A 131 -6.75 -27.61 22.91
N TRP A 132 -6.09 -26.63 22.27
CA TRP A 132 -6.44 -25.22 22.46
C TRP A 132 -7.81 -24.87 21.87
N GLY A 133 -8.13 -25.38 20.68
CA GLY A 133 -9.45 -25.21 20.05
C GLY A 133 -10.57 -25.81 20.89
N ASP A 134 -10.38 -27.04 21.38
CA ASP A 134 -11.34 -27.74 22.24
C ASP A 134 -11.58 -26.97 23.56
N GLU A 135 -10.52 -26.46 24.20
CA GLU A 135 -10.61 -25.66 25.43
C GLU A 135 -11.40 -24.35 25.20
N ILE A 136 -11.11 -23.64 24.10
CA ILE A 136 -11.83 -22.41 23.75
C ILE A 136 -13.30 -22.70 23.44
N ASN A 137 -13.59 -23.76 22.69
CA ASN A 137 -14.96 -24.19 22.38
C ASN A 137 -15.73 -24.52 23.66
N GLU A 138 -15.12 -25.25 24.61
CA GLU A 138 -15.73 -25.56 25.89
C GLU A 138 -16.03 -24.30 26.71
N MET A 139 -15.07 -23.37 26.79
CA MET A 139 -15.25 -22.10 27.49
C MET A 139 -16.37 -21.25 26.88
N ILE A 140 -16.47 -21.20 25.55
CA ILE A 140 -17.58 -20.52 24.87
C ILE A 140 -18.91 -21.26 25.15
N GLY A 141 -18.91 -22.59 25.16
CA GLY A 141 -20.07 -23.39 25.58
C GLY A 141 -20.50 -23.13 27.03
N GLN A 142 -19.57 -22.93 27.95
CA GLN A 142 -19.86 -22.53 29.34
C GLN A 142 -20.43 -21.10 29.38
N MET A 143 -19.87 -20.17 28.59
CA MET A 143 -20.37 -18.80 28.46
C MET A 143 -21.81 -18.76 27.92
N CYS A 144 -22.14 -19.58 26.93
CA CYS A 144 -23.48 -19.65 26.35
C CYS A 144 -24.52 -20.22 27.33
N ARG A 145 -24.14 -21.21 28.16
CA ARG A 145 -24.99 -21.80 29.21
C ARG A 145 -25.20 -20.88 30.42
N ALA A 146 -24.29 -19.93 30.67
CA ALA A 146 -24.44 -18.97 31.75
C ALA A 146 -25.58 -17.97 31.46
N PRO A 147 -26.37 -17.58 32.47
CA PRO A 147 -27.47 -16.62 32.30
C PRO A 147 -27.01 -15.32 31.63
N ALA A 148 -27.81 -14.81 30.70
CA ALA A 148 -27.56 -13.53 30.05
C ALA A 148 -27.44 -12.41 31.10
N GLY A 149 -26.40 -11.57 30.98
CA GLY A 149 -26.13 -10.48 31.94
C GLY A 149 -25.47 -10.89 33.25
N SER A 150 -25.16 -12.18 33.46
CA SER A 150 -24.44 -12.61 34.67
C SER A 150 -22.97 -12.18 34.67
N PRO A 151 -22.38 -11.81 35.83
CA PRO A 151 -20.95 -11.51 35.95
C PRO A 151 -20.06 -12.68 35.51
N ALA A 152 -20.51 -13.92 35.74
CA ALA A 152 -19.82 -15.12 35.30
C ALA A 152 -19.70 -15.22 33.76
N ARG A 153 -20.77 -14.86 33.04
CA ARG A 153 -20.75 -14.81 31.57
C ARG A 153 -19.77 -13.75 31.06
N ALA A 154 -19.77 -12.57 31.67
CA ALA A 154 -18.84 -11.49 31.32
C ALA A 154 -17.38 -11.90 31.57
N ALA A 155 -17.08 -12.50 32.73
CA ALA A 155 -15.75 -12.99 33.06
C ALA A 155 -15.24 -14.08 32.09
N LEU A 156 -16.11 -15.02 31.71
CA LEU A 156 -15.78 -16.06 30.73
C LEU A 156 -15.51 -15.45 29.35
N ARG A 157 -16.35 -14.50 28.92
CA ARG A 157 -16.17 -13.77 27.66
C ARG A 157 -14.82 -13.05 27.60
N ASP A 158 -14.49 -12.28 28.63
CA ASP A 158 -13.22 -11.54 28.70
C ASP A 158 -12.03 -12.50 28.73
N ARG A 159 -12.17 -13.64 29.41
CA ARG A 159 -11.13 -14.66 29.44
C ARG A 159 -10.90 -15.28 28.07
N VAL A 160 -11.96 -15.66 27.35
CA VAL A 160 -11.86 -16.21 25.98
C VAL A 160 -11.21 -15.20 25.04
N ILE A 161 -11.65 -13.94 25.08
CA ILE A 161 -11.07 -12.87 24.25
C ILE A 161 -9.57 -12.71 24.56
N THR A 162 -9.20 -12.66 25.84
CA THR A 162 -7.79 -12.52 26.26
C THR A 162 -6.92 -13.68 25.77
N LEU A 163 -7.42 -14.92 25.88
CA LEU A 163 -6.70 -16.11 25.41
C LEU A 163 -6.57 -16.15 23.89
N CYS A 164 -7.56 -15.62 23.16
CA CYS A 164 -7.58 -15.59 21.70
C CYS A 164 -6.90 -14.35 21.10
N LEU A 165 -6.55 -13.35 21.90
CA LEU A 165 -5.94 -12.11 21.42
C LEU A 165 -4.61 -12.36 20.66
N PRO A 166 -3.65 -13.16 21.19
CA PRO A 166 -2.44 -13.47 20.45
C PRO A 166 -2.72 -14.20 19.13
N PHE A 167 -3.80 -14.98 19.04
CA PHE A 167 -4.19 -15.66 17.81
C PHE A 167 -4.57 -14.65 16.73
N VAL A 168 -5.42 -13.67 17.04
CA VAL A 168 -5.84 -12.68 16.04
C VAL A 168 -4.76 -11.63 15.75
N GLU A 169 -3.88 -11.34 16.71
CA GLU A 169 -2.68 -10.54 16.45
C GLU A 169 -1.74 -11.23 15.46
N ARG A 170 -1.56 -12.56 15.57
CA ARG A 170 -0.84 -13.34 14.55
C ARG A 170 -1.51 -13.21 13.18
N LEU A 171 -2.85 -13.23 13.13
CA LEU A 171 -3.58 -13.04 11.88
C LEU A 171 -3.37 -11.64 11.29
N ALA A 172 -3.37 -10.60 12.14
CA ALA A 172 -3.17 -9.20 11.75
C ALA A 172 -1.75 -8.92 11.26
N ARG A 173 -0.73 -9.50 11.90
CA ARG A 173 0.68 -9.36 11.49
C ARG A 173 0.93 -9.78 10.04
N ARG A 174 0.13 -10.70 9.49
CA ARG A 174 0.20 -11.10 8.08
C ARG A 174 -0.14 -9.98 7.10
N PHE A 175 -0.83 -8.93 7.56
CA PHE A 175 -1.20 -7.75 6.77
C PHE A 175 -0.27 -6.55 7.01
N GLY A 176 0.79 -6.72 7.81
CA GLY A 176 1.78 -5.67 8.03
C GLY A 176 2.52 -5.29 6.75
N GLY A 177 2.96 -4.03 6.65
CA GLY A 177 3.71 -3.52 5.50
C GLY A 177 2.84 -3.08 4.30
N LEU A 178 1.51 -3.20 4.39
CA LEU A 178 0.56 -2.77 3.36
C LEU A 178 0.16 -1.28 3.43
N GLY A 179 0.85 -0.49 4.27
CA GLY A 179 0.62 0.96 4.42
C GLY A 179 -0.17 1.38 5.67
N GLU A 180 -0.67 0.42 6.44
CA GLU A 180 -1.30 0.63 7.74
C GLU A 180 -0.38 0.22 8.90
N ALA A 181 -0.52 0.89 10.05
CA ALA A 181 0.30 0.59 11.22
C ALA A 181 -0.08 -0.77 11.82
N SER A 182 0.91 -1.58 12.19
CA SER A 182 0.66 -2.92 12.78
C SER A 182 -0.21 -2.87 14.04
N ALA A 183 -0.12 -1.79 14.82
CA ALA A 183 -0.97 -1.58 15.99
C ALA A 183 -2.45 -1.43 15.61
N ASP A 184 -2.74 -0.69 14.54
CA ASP A 184 -4.11 -0.46 14.07
C ASP A 184 -4.71 -1.74 13.48
N LEU A 185 -3.92 -2.51 12.75
CA LEU A 185 -4.30 -3.85 12.28
C LEU A 185 -4.60 -4.80 13.44
N GLY A 186 -3.80 -4.73 14.51
CA GLY A 186 -4.04 -5.46 15.76
C GLY A 186 -5.40 -5.09 16.38
N GLN A 187 -5.74 -3.80 16.42
CA GLN A 187 -7.03 -3.34 16.93
C GLN A 187 -8.22 -3.80 16.08
N VAL A 188 -8.10 -3.74 14.75
CA VAL A 188 -9.15 -4.24 13.83
C VAL A 188 -9.38 -5.74 14.05
N ALA A 189 -8.31 -6.50 14.20
CA ALA A 189 -8.39 -7.93 14.48
C ALA A 189 -8.99 -8.23 15.87
N ALA A 190 -8.61 -7.45 16.90
CA ALA A 190 -9.18 -7.55 18.24
C ALA A 190 -10.69 -7.26 18.24
N LEU A 191 -11.14 -6.19 17.56
CA LEU A 191 -12.56 -5.89 17.43
C LEU A 191 -13.32 -7.02 16.71
N SER A 192 -12.70 -7.62 15.70
CA SER A 192 -13.28 -8.74 14.95
C SER A 192 -13.36 -10.01 15.78
N LEU A 193 -12.37 -10.26 16.65
CA LEU A 193 -12.40 -11.35 17.63
C LEU A 193 -13.57 -11.20 18.58
N VAL A 194 -13.78 -10.00 19.13
CA VAL A 194 -14.91 -9.71 20.02
C VAL A 194 -16.24 -10.08 19.34
N LYS A 195 -16.43 -9.64 18.09
CA LYS A 195 -17.62 -9.99 17.29
C LYS A 195 -17.73 -11.50 17.03
N ALA A 196 -16.61 -12.17 16.79
CA ALA A 196 -16.59 -13.61 16.53
C ALA A 196 -16.98 -14.40 17.79
N VAL A 197 -16.44 -14.06 18.96
CA VAL A 197 -16.82 -14.68 20.24
C VAL A 197 -18.31 -14.48 20.53
N ASP A 198 -18.84 -13.28 20.29
CA ASP A 198 -20.25 -12.97 20.57
C ASP A 198 -21.25 -13.70 19.66
N ARG A 199 -20.80 -14.13 18.46
CA ARG A 199 -21.66 -14.75 17.43
C ARG A 199 -21.40 -16.24 17.22
N PHE A 200 -20.35 -16.79 17.82
CA PHE A 200 -20.01 -18.19 17.61
C PHE A 200 -21.03 -19.10 18.27
N ASP A 201 -21.46 -20.11 17.52
CA ASP A 201 -22.36 -21.16 18.00
C ASP A 201 -21.56 -22.45 18.25
N PRO A 202 -21.38 -22.85 19.53
CA PRO A 202 -20.63 -24.05 19.88
C PRO A 202 -21.36 -25.36 19.51
N GLU A 203 -22.65 -25.33 19.16
CA GLU A 203 -23.41 -26.53 18.79
C GLU A 203 -23.07 -27.05 17.38
N LEU A 204 -22.47 -26.21 16.52
CA LEU A 204 -22.13 -26.54 15.13
C LEU A 204 -20.94 -27.50 14.97
N ALA A 205 -20.37 -28.03 16.06
CA ALA A 205 -19.23 -28.97 16.09
C ALA A 205 -18.02 -28.55 15.23
N VAL A 206 -17.82 -27.25 15.04
CA VAL A 206 -16.69 -26.64 14.34
C VAL A 206 -15.73 -25.99 15.34
N ASP A 207 -14.44 -26.03 15.03
CA ASP A 207 -13.43 -25.35 15.83
C ASP A 207 -13.58 -23.82 15.76
N PHE A 208 -13.52 -23.14 16.91
CA PHE A 208 -13.64 -21.68 16.96
C PHE A 208 -12.60 -20.99 16.07
N ALA A 209 -11.38 -21.50 15.98
CA ALA A 209 -10.35 -20.91 15.13
C ALA A 209 -10.72 -21.00 13.64
N ALA A 210 -11.37 -22.08 13.21
CA ALA A 210 -11.85 -22.26 11.85
C ALA A 210 -12.98 -21.27 11.49
N TYR A 211 -13.83 -20.90 12.45
CA TYR A 211 -14.86 -19.87 12.27
C TYR A 211 -14.30 -18.43 12.35
N ALA A 212 -13.44 -18.17 13.33
CA ALA A 212 -12.91 -16.84 13.60
C ALA A 212 -11.92 -16.37 12.51
N THR A 213 -11.15 -17.29 11.93
CA THR A 213 -10.15 -16.96 10.89
C THR A 213 -10.75 -16.20 9.69
N PRO A 214 -11.75 -16.72 8.96
CA PRO A 214 -12.33 -16.02 7.81
C PRO A 214 -13.02 -14.71 8.22
N THR A 215 -13.60 -14.65 9.42
CA THR A 215 -14.24 -13.43 9.97
C THR A 215 -13.22 -12.31 10.18
N VAL A 216 -12.12 -12.60 10.88
CA VAL A 216 -11.06 -11.64 11.18
C VAL A 216 -10.34 -11.22 9.91
N VAL A 217 -10.03 -12.17 9.01
CA VAL A 217 -9.42 -11.89 7.70
C VAL A 217 -10.34 -11.01 6.85
N GLY A 218 -11.64 -11.27 6.85
CA GLY A 218 -12.62 -10.49 6.11
C GLY A 218 -12.68 -9.04 6.58
N GLU A 219 -12.71 -8.81 7.89
CA GLU A 219 -12.71 -7.46 8.48
C GLU A 219 -11.39 -6.72 8.24
N LEU A 220 -10.23 -7.42 8.29
CA LEU A 220 -8.93 -6.84 7.91
C LEU A 220 -8.91 -6.42 6.43
N LYS A 221 -9.35 -7.31 5.51
CA LYS A 221 -9.48 -6.98 4.08
C LYS A 221 -10.43 -5.81 3.84
N ARG A 222 -11.53 -5.76 4.59
CA ARG A 222 -12.49 -4.65 4.54
C ARG A 222 -11.87 -3.34 5.05
N HIS A 223 -11.04 -3.39 6.08
CA HIS A 223 -10.34 -2.21 6.59
C HIS A 223 -9.43 -1.59 5.54
N PHE A 224 -8.60 -2.38 4.84
CA PHE A 224 -7.75 -1.88 3.74
C PHE A 224 -8.57 -1.27 2.60
N ARG A 225 -9.70 -1.89 2.29
CA ARG A 225 -10.62 -1.41 1.26
C ARG A 225 -11.23 -0.05 1.63
N ASP A 226 -11.66 0.11 2.87
CA ASP A 226 -12.41 1.28 3.32
C ASP A 226 -11.50 2.43 3.78
N ARG A 227 -10.31 2.13 4.31
CA ARG A 227 -9.40 3.09 4.97
C ARG A 227 -7.96 3.10 4.47
N GLY A 228 -7.54 2.12 3.68
CA GLY A 228 -6.17 2.04 3.17
C GLY A 228 -5.83 3.01 2.02
N TRP A 229 -6.78 3.84 1.59
CA TRP A 229 -6.60 4.80 0.51
C TRP A 229 -6.20 6.17 1.04
N ALA A 230 -5.03 6.66 0.66
CA ALA A 230 -4.57 8.01 1.00
C ALA A 230 -5.51 9.10 0.46
N VAL A 231 -6.09 8.88 -0.74
CA VAL A 231 -7.17 9.69 -1.28
C VAL A 231 -8.35 8.79 -1.61
N ARG A 232 -9.51 9.10 -1.05
CA ARG A 232 -10.72 8.29 -1.23
C ARG A 232 -11.24 8.39 -2.66
N VAL A 233 -11.19 7.28 -3.39
CA VAL A 233 -11.74 7.16 -4.75
C VAL A 233 -13.12 6.48 -4.77
N PRO A 234 -13.96 6.75 -5.79
CA PRO A 234 -15.24 6.07 -5.98
C PRO A 234 -15.14 4.53 -6.00
N ARG A 235 -16.16 3.87 -5.46
CA ARG A 235 -16.21 2.41 -5.28
C ARG A 235 -16.00 1.64 -6.58
N ARG A 236 -16.64 2.10 -7.65
CA ARG A 236 -16.55 1.56 -9.01
C ARG A 236 -15.10 1.42 -9.48
N LEU A 237 -14.26 2.43 -9.22
CA LEU A 237 -12.86 2.44 -9.64
C LEU A 237 -12.00 1.46 -8.82
N GLN A 238 -12.32 1.26 -7.54
CA GLN A 238 -11.62 0.28 -6.70
C GLN A 238 -11.87 -1.15 -7.18
N GLU A 239 -13.11 -1.46 -7.55
CA GLU A 239 -13.50 -2.78 -8.05
C GLU A 239 -12.93 -3.01 -9.44
N LEU A 240 -13.08 -2.04 -10.33
CA LEU A 240 -12.49 -2.08 -11.67
C LEU A 240 -10.97 -2.26 -11.63
N ARG A 241 -10.27 -1.69 -10.65
CA ARG A 241 -8.83 -1.89 -10.45
C ARG A 241 -8.47 -3.35 -10.16
N ILE A 242 -9.26 -4.04 -9.35
CA ILE A 242 -9.04 -5.47 -9.04
C ILE A 242 -9.21 -6.29 -10.31
N ASP A 243 -10.25 -6.00 -11.08
CA ASP A 243 -10.53 -6.70 -12.34
C ASP A 243 -9.48 -6.41 -13.42
N ILE A 244 -8.99 -5.17 -13.51
CA ILE A 244 -7.86 -4.78 -14.37
C ILE A 244 -6.60 -5.57 -14.04
N ASN A 245 -6.28 -5.73 -12.75
CA ASN A 245 -5.09 -6.50 -12.36
C ASN A 245 -5.23 -7.98 -12.78
N ARG A 246 -6.40 -8.59 -12.54
CA ARG A 246 -6.66 -9.97 -12.98
C ARG A 246 -6.60 -10.11 -14.50
N ALA A 247 -7.28 -9.23 -15.23
CA ALA A 247 -7.28 -9.23 -16.70
C ALA A 247 -5.88 -9.01 -17.27
N ARG A 248 -5.08 -8.13 -16.65
CA ARG A 248 -3.68 -7.92 -17.05
C ARG A 248 -2.88 -9.20 -16.90
N ASP A 249 -3.02 -9.91 -15.79
CA ASP A 249 -2.24 -11.11 -15.51
C ASP A 249 -2.61 -12.27 -16.46
N ASP A 250 -3.91 -12.43 -16.73
CA ASP A 250 -4.45 -13.37 -17.72
C ASP A 250 -3.97 -13.04 -19.13
N LEU A 251 -4.18 -11.80 -19.59
CA LEU A 251 -3.81 -11.38 -20.95
C LEU A 251 -2.31 -11.41 -21.17
N THR A 252 -1.51 -11.15 -20.13
CA THR A 252 -0.05 -11.31 -20.22
C THR A 252 0.32 -12.77 -20.50
N HIS A 253 -0.45 -13.74 -19.99
CA HIS A 253 -0.26 -15.15 -20.30
C HIS A 253 -0.70 -15.46 -21.73
N ASP A 254 -1.90 -15.04 -22.12
CA ASP A 254 -2.49 -15.35 -23.42
C ASP A 254 -1.73 -14.71 -24.59
N LEU A 255 -1.27 -13.47 -24.41
CA LEU A 255 -0.64 -12.67 -25.48
C LEU A 255 0.89 -12.84 -25.53
N ASN A 256 1.49 -13.43 -24.49
CA ASN A 256 2.93 -13.53 -24.31
C ASN A 256 3.67 -12.19 -24.45
N ARG A 257 2.99 -11.10 -24.08
CA ARG A 257 3.48 -9.72 -24.02
C ARG A 257 2.68 -8.95 -22.97
N SER A 258 3.16 -7.78 -22.55
CA SER A 258 2.36 -6.87 -21.73
C SER A 258 1.09 -6.44 -22.50
N PRO A 259 -0.11 -6.56 -21.90
CA PRO A 259 -1.35 -6.13 -22.51
C PRO A 259 -1.43 -4.60 -22.56
N THR A 260 -2.06 -4.09 -23.62
CA THR A 260 -2.34 -2.67 -23.78
C THR A 260 -3.63 -2.28 -23.04
N VAL A 261 -3.88 -0.97 -22.87
CA VAL A 261 -5.16 -0.46 -22.33
C VAL A 261 -6.33 -1.00 -23.14
N THR A 262 -6.22 -0.99 -24.47
CA THR A 262 -7.21 -1.55 -25.40
C THR A 262 -7.45 -3.05 -25.18
N ASP A 263 -6.40 -3.84 -24.92
CA ASP A 263 -6.55 -5.28 -24.66
C ASP A 263 -7.34 -5.54 -23.37
N ILE A 264 -7.04 -4.76 -22.31
CA ILE A 264 -7.71 -4.84 -21.01
C ILE A 264 -9.17 -4.38 -21.12
N ALA A 265 -9.42 -3.26 -21.79
CA ALA A 265 -10.75 -2.72 -22.03
C ALA A 265 -11.63 -3.74 -22.75
N ARG A 266 -11.11 -4.37 -23.81
CA ARG A 266 -11.82 -5.42 -24.56
C ARG A 266 -12.10 -6.66 -23.72
N ARG A 267 -11.15 -7.08 -22.87
CA ARG A 267 -11.32 -8.27 -22.00
C ARG A 267 -12.36 -8.06 -20.91
N LEU A 268 -12.47 -6.82 -20.41
CA LEU A 268 -13.37 -6.46 -19.31
C LEU A 268 -14.71 -5.87 -19.79
N ASP A 269 -14.89 -5.68 -21.10
CA ASP A 269 -16.07 -5.04 -21.71
C ASP A 269 -16.36 -3.65 -21.13
N VAL A 270 -15.31 -2.82 -21.05
CA VAL A 270 -15.37 -1.43 -20.55
C VAL A 270 -14.68 -0.48 -21.51
N ASP A 271 -14.92 0.82 -21.35
CA ASP A 271 -14.27 1.86 -22.14
C ASP A 271 -12.78 2.03 -21.74
N GLU A 272 -11.91 2.33 -22.70
CA GLU A 272 -10.49 2.59 -22.45
C GLU A 272 -10.27 3.76 -21.48
N GLU A 273 -11.10 4.80 -21.53
CA GLU A 273 -11.06 5.93 -20.62
C GLU A 273 -11.29 5.50 -19.18
N GLN A 274 -12.20 4.53 -18.95
CA GLN A 274 -12.46 3.99 -17.62
C GLN A 274 -11.30 3.14 -17.10
N VAL A 275 -10.60 2.43 -17.99
CA VAL A 275 -9.37 1.71 -17.65
C VAL A 275 -8.28 2.69 -17.25
N ILE A 276 -8.07 3.76 -18.03
CA ILE A 276 -7.08 4.82 -17.73
C ILE A 276 -7.41 5.51 -16.40
N GLU A 277 -8.68 5.85 -16.18
CA GLU A 277 -9.16 6.45 -14.94
C GLU A 277 -8.85 5.56 -13.74
N ALA A 278 -9.20 4.26 -13.81
CA ALA A 278 -8.93 3.30 -12.73
C ALA A 278 -7.42 3.02 -12.54
N MET A 279 -6.63 3.06 -13.60
CA MET A 279 -5.17 2.92 -13.52
C MET A 279 -4.52 4.12 -12.84
N THR A 280 -4.93 5.33 -13.20
CA THR A 280 -4.48 6.60 -12.60
C THR A 280 -4.90 6.70 -11.13
N ALA A 281 -6.14 6.30 -10.83
CA ALA A 281 -6.68 6.30 -9.48
C ALA A 281 -5.82 5.48 -8.50
N ALA A 282 -5.06 4.49 -8.94
CA ALA A 282 -4.21 3.73 -8.03
C ALA A 282 -3.04 4.51 -7.43
N GLY A 283 -2.61 5.60 -8.05
CA GLY A 283 -1.69 6.55 -7.43
C GLY A 283 -2.26 7.19 -6.16
N ALA A 284 -3.59 7.22 -6.01
CA ALA A 284 -4.28 7.66 -4.80
C ALA A 284 -4.33 6.60 -3.68
N TYR A 285 -3.91 5.35 -3.94
CA TYR A 285 -3.81 4.33 -2.89
C TYR A 285 -2.65 4.64 -1.93
N ARG A 286 -1.46 4.97 -2.46
CA ARG A 286 -0.30 5.42 -1.68
C ARG A 286 0.32 6.65 -2.33
N THR A 287 0.36 7.75 -1.60
CA THR A 287 1.08 8.96 -2.01
C THR A 287 2.56 8.83 -1.74
N THR A 288 3.38 9.36 -2.65
CA THR A 288 4.81 9.55 -2.41
C THR A 288 5.02 10.71 -1.43
N SER A 289 5.98 10.57 -0.52
CA SER A 289 6.33 11.66 0.40
C SER A 289 7.07 12.76 -0.36
N LEU A 290 6.74 14.02 -0.08
CA LEU A 290 7.50 15.16 -0.60
C LEU A 290 8.93 15.20 -0.02
N PHE A 291 9.14 14.60 1.15
CA PHE A 291 10.46 14.46 1.76
C PHE A 291 11.23 13.24 1.26
N THR A 292 10.74 12.52 0.25
CA THR A 292 11.48 11.42 -0.37
C THR A 292 12.76 11.98 -1.02
N PRO A 293 13.97 11.48 -0.64
CA PRO A 293 15.22 11.90 -1.27
C PRO A 293 15.23 11.49 -2.73
N VAL A 294 15.66 12.40 -3.62
CA VAL A 294 15.64 12.16 -5.08
C VAL A 294 16.99 11.71 -5.63
N GLY A 295 18.01 11.65 -4.76
CA GLY A 295 19.39 11.30 -5.12
C GLY A 295 20.20 12.52 -5.57
N GLY A 296 21.43 12.63 -5.08
CA GLY A 296 22.33 13.76 -5.26
C GLY A 296 23.21 13.95 -4.01
N GLU A 297 24.41 14.53 -4.14
CA GLU A 297 25.33 14.75 -3.01
C GLU A 297 24.72 15.68 -1.94
N ASP A 298 23.75 16.51 -2.32
CA ASP A 298 23.15 17.55 -1.47
C ASP A 298 21.94 17.09 -0.66
N GLY A 299 21.50 15.83 -0.81
CA GLY A 299 20.35 15.30 -0.05
C GLY A 299 19.00 15.95 -0.41
N SER A 300 18.86 16.43 -1.65
CA SER A 300 17.64 17.05 -2.16
C SER A 300 16.42 16.12 -2.04
N THR A 301 15.27 16.73 -1.75
CA THR A 301 13.99 16.06 -1.60
C THR A 301 13.08 16.32 -2.79
N LEU A 302 12.03 15.51 -2.93
CA LEU A 302 11.05 15.65 -4.00
C LEU A 302 10.34 17.01 -3.96
N MET A 303 10.22 17.59 -2.76
CA MET A 303 9.71 18.94 -2.52
C MET A 303 10.57 20.02 -3.18
N ASP A 304 11.90 19.87 -3.15
CA ASP A 304 12.84 20.86 -3.68
C ASP A 304 12.82 20.92 -5.21
N LEU A 305 12.28 19.88 -5.86
CA LEU A 305 12.09 19.81 -7.31
C LEU A 305 10.74 20.36 -7.78
N LEU A 306 9.80 20.60 -6.86
CA LEU A 306 8.50 21.17 -7.20
C LEU A 306 8.65 22.68 -7.39
N GLY A 307 8.75 23.09 -8.65
CA GLY A 307 8.64 24.50 -9.03
C GLY A 307 7.23 25.03 -8.83
N GLU A 308 7.12 26.31 -8.51
CA GLU A 308 5.87 27.06 -8.53
C GLU A 308 5.87 28.07 -9.68
N GLU A 309 4.67 28.43 -10.15
CA GLU A 309 4.54 29.56 -11.08
C GLU A 309 4.84 30.85 -10.33
N ASP A 310 5.93 31.52 -10.70
CA ASP A 310 6.29 32.81 -10.14
C ASP A 310 5.39 33.91 -10.76
N ALA A 311 4.33 34.28 -10.02
CA ALA A 311 3.42 35.35 -10.41
C ALA A 311 4.12 36.70 -10.60
N SER A 312 5.30 36.91 -10.00
CA SER A 312 6.08 38.13 -10.20
C SER A 312 6.71 38.20 -11.58
N ILE A 313 7.09 37.06 -12.18
CA ILE A 313 7.58 36.98 -13.57
C ILE A 313 6.48 37.40 -14.54
N ALA A 314 5.26 36.92 -14.34
CA ALA A 314 4.11 37.31 -15.16
C ALA A 314 3.77 38.82 -15.06
N ALA A 315 4.17 39.47 -13.97
CA ALA A 315 3.95 40.90 -13.73
C ALA A 315 5.12 41.81 -14.19
N VAL A 316 6.26 41.25 -14.62
CA VAL A 316 7.44 42.05 -15.02
C VAL A 316 7.11 43.00 -16.16
N ASP A 317 6.45 42.51 -17.21
CA ASP A 317 6.09 43.34 -18.36
C ASP A 317 5.18 44.51 -17.94
N ALA A 318 4.18 44.22 -17.09
CA ALA A 318 3.29 45.24 -16.56
C ALA A 318 4.03 46.26 -15.68
N HIS A 319 5.02 45.84 -14.89
CA HIS A 319 5.83 46.73 -14.06
C HIS A 319 6.75 47.64 -14.91
N GLU A 320 7.42 47.09 -15.93
CA GLU A 320 8.30 47.86 -16.81
C GLU A 320 7.52 48.88 -17.65
N SER A 321 6.34 48.51 -18.18
CA SER A 321 5.47 49.44 -18.91
C SER A 321 4.87 50.53 -17.99
N LEU A 322 4.58 50.20 -16.72
CA LEU A 322 3.96 51.15 -15.79
C LEU A 322 4.94 52.21 -15.23
N LYS A 323 6.22 51.86 -15.04
CA LYS A 323 7.26 52.77 -14.52
C LYS A 323 7.34 54.13 -15.23
N PRO A 324 7.50 54.21 -16.57
CA PRO A 324 7.59 55.49 -17.27
C PRO A 324 6.28 56.30 -17.15
N LEU A 325 5.12 55.63 -17.19
CA LEU A 325 3.82 56.28 -17.03
C LEU A 325 3.67 56.89 -15.64
N LEU A 326 4.07 56.18 -14.59
CA LEU A 326 4.11 56.71 -13.23
C LEU A 326 5.03 57.93 -13.14
N ALA A 327 6.18 57.93 -13.83
CA ALA A 327 7.11 59.06 -13.81
C ALA A 327 6.49 60.35 -14.38
N THR A 328 5.55 60.27 -15.32
CA THR A 328 4.84 61.43 -15.89
C THR A 328 3.77 62.03 -14.98
N LEU A 329 3.34 61.30 -13.93
CA LEU A 329 2.28 61.77 -13.05
C LEU A 329 2.71 62.98 -12.21
N PRO A 330 1.78 63.91 -11.93
CA PRO A 330 2.01 64.99 -10.97
C PRO A 330 2.37 64.44 -9.58
N ALA A 331 3.25 65.13 -8.84
CA ALA A 331 3.71 64.71 -7.51
C ALA A 331 2.55 64.39 -6.56
N ARG A 332 1.49 65.22 -6.57
CA ARG A 332 0.29 65.01 -5.75
C ARG A 332 -0.43 63.69 -6.06
N GLU A 333 -0.48 63.27 -7.32
CA GLU A 333 -1.14 62.03 -7.73
C GLU A 333 -0.27 60.82 -7.37
N LYS A 334 1.06 60.94 -7.49
CA LYS A 334 2.03 59.94 -7.00
C LYS A 334 1.91 59.72 -5.49
N ASP A 335 1.83 60.79 -4.71
CA ASP A 335 1.68 60.71 -3.26
C ASP A 335 0.36 60.03 -2.86
N ILE A 336 -0.73 60.34 -3.56
CA ILE A 336 -2.04 59.69 -3.36
C ILE A 336 -1.95 58.19 -3.69
N LEU A 337 -1.30 57.80 -4.79
CA LEU A 337 -1.08 56.39 -5.15
C LEU A 337 -0.20 55.67 -4.12
N ALA A 338 0.89 56.30 -3.67
CA ALA A 338 1.78 55.75 -2.66
C ALA A 338 1.04 55.50 -1.34
N MET A 339 0.28 56.50 -0.86
CA MET A 339 -0.54 56.36 0.34
C MET A 339 -1.61 55.28 0.20
N ARG A 340 -2.20 55.13 -1.00
CA ARG A 340 -3.29 54.17 -1.25
C ARG A 340 -2.79 52.72 -1.38
N PHE A 341 -1.76 52.49 -2.17
CA PHE A 341 -1.33 51.14 -2.58
C PHE A 341 -0.11 50.61 -1.80
N PHE A 342 0.73 51.50 -1.24
CA PHE A 342 1.88 51.11 -0.41
C PHE A 342 1.67 51.46 1.08
N GLY A 343 0.97 52.55 1.36
CA GLY A 343 0.65 52.98 2.72
C GLY A 343 -0.62 52.34 3.31
N ASN A 344 -1.38 51.58 2.52
CA ASN A 344 -2.66 50.95 2.92
C ASN A 344 -3.69 51.90 3.55
N LEU A 345 -3.64 53.20 3.22
CA LEU A 345 -4.58 54.19 3.76
C LEU A 345 -5.93 54.14 3.03
N THR A 346 -7.00 54.36 3.78
CA THR A 346 -8.35 54.56 3.23
C THR A 346 -8.44 55.92 2.55
N GLN A 347 -9.35 56.07 1.58
CA GLN A 347 -9.56 57.37 0.90
C GLN A 347 -9.96 58.48 1.88
N ALA A 348 -10.65 58.15 2.98
CA ALA A 348 -10.98 59.10 4.05
C ALA A 348 -9.74 59.57 4.81
N GLN A 349 -8.84 58.65 5.18
CA GLN A 349 -7.58 58.99 5.84
C GLN A 349 -6.63 59.79 4.93
N ILE A 350 -6.60 59.46 3.63
CA ILE A 350 -5.83 60.22 2.63
C ILE A 350 -6.41 61.64 2.49
N ALA A 351 -7.73 61.77 2.48
CA ALA A 351 -8.43 63.05 2.40
C ALA A 351 -8.14 63.94 3.61
N GLU A 352 -8.20 63.37 4.81
CA GLU A 352 -7.86 64.04 6.07
C GLU A 352 -6.41 64.56 6.04
N ARG A 353 -5.46 63.70 5.63
CA ARG A 353 -4.04 64.06 5.55
C ARG A 353 -3.72 65.14 4.52
N LEU A 354 -4.50 65.21 3.44
CA LEU A 354 -4.34 66.19 2.35
C LEU A 354 -5.23 67.42 2.48
N GLY A 355 -6.07 67.50 3.53
CA GLY A 355 -6.99 68.62 3.75
C GLY A 355 -8.05 68.78 2.64
N ILE A 356 -8.48 67.68 2.00
CA ILE A 356 -9.49 67.68 0.94
C ILE A 356 -10.62 66.71 1.25
N SER A 357 -11.69 66.71 0.45
CA SER A 357 -12.79 65.75 0.65
C SER A 357 -12.42 64.34 0.14
N GLN A 358 -12.95 63.31 0.79
CA GLN A 358 -12.82 61.92 0.33
C GLN A 358 -13.31 61.74 -1.12
N MET A 359 -14.35 62.47 -1.50
CA MET A 359 -14.85 62.43 -2.87
C MET A 359 -13.88 63.03 -3.89
N HIS A 360 -13.12 64.06 -3.49
CA HIS A 360 -12.05 64.60 -4.30
C HIS A 360 -10.92 63.57 -4.48
N VAL A 361 -10.48 62.90 -3.40
CA VAL A 361 -9.48 61.81 -3.47
C VAL A 361 -9.93 60.69 -4.41
N SER A 362 -11.19 60.27 -4.31
CA SER A 362 -11.76 59.23 -5.16
C SER A 362 -11.75 59.62 -6.64
N ARG A 363 -12.16 60.85 -6.98
CA ARG A 363 -12.11 61.35 -8.37
C ARG A 363 -10.69 61.43 -8.91
N LEU A 364 -9.73 61.87 -8.09
CA LEU A 364 -8.31 61.91 -8.47
C LEU A 364 -7.80 60.49 -8.75
N LEU A 365 -7.99 59.54 -7.83
CA LEU A 365 -7.60 58.15 -8.02
C LEU A 365 -8.21 57.54 -9.28
N ALA A 366 -9.51 57.71 -9.49
CA ALA A 366 -10.19 57.17 -10.67
C ALA A 366 -9.61 57.75 -11.98
N ARG A 367 -9.35 59.07 -12.02
CA ARG A 367 -8.76 59.73 -13.17
C ARG A 367 -7.32 59.28 -13.43
N THR A 368 -6.50 59.23 -12.39
CA THR A 368 -5.09 58.81 -12.48
C THR A 368 -4.99 57.35 -12.94
N LEU A 369 -5.81 56.44 -12.37
CA LEU A 369 -5.84 55.04 -12.80
C LEU A 369 -6.32 54.88 -14.26
N ALA A 370 -7.31 55.68 -14.69
CA ALA A 370 -7.77 55.68 -16.08
C ALA A 370 -6.73 56.27 -17.06
N GLN A 371 -5.89 57.19 -16.61
CA GLN A 371 -4.76 57.70 -17.39
C GLN A 371 -3.67 56.64 -17.52
N LEU A 372 -3.28 56.00 -16.41
CA LEU A 372 -2.28 54.93 -16.41
C LEU A 372 -2.72 53.75 -17.29
N ARG A 373 -3.98 53.32 -17.18
CA ARG A 373 -4.54 52.24 -18.01
C ARG A 373 -4.47 52.56 -19.50
N ARG A 374 -4.89 53.77 -19.91
CA ARG A 374 -4.80 54.20 -21.31
C ARG A 374 -3.36 54.27 -21.82
N GLY A 375 -2.41 54.66 -20.96
CA GLY A 375 -0.99 54.65 -21.30
C GLY A 375 -0.46 53.24 -21.53
N MET A 376 -0.87 52.28 -20.69
CA MET A 376 -0.49 50.87 -20.83
C MET A 376 -1.11 50.21 -22.07
N GLU A 377 -2.34 50.58 -22.44
CA GLU A 377 -3.03 50.09 -23.65
C GLU A 377 -2.45 50.68 -24.96
N ALA A 378 -1.69 51.78 -24.88
CA ALA A 378 -1.07 52.43 -26.04
C ALA A 378 0.38 51.96 -26.32
N ASP A 379 1.02 51.31 -25.34
CA ASP A 379 2.36 50.72 -25.41
C ASP A 379 2.33 49.21 -25.74
N ALA A 380 1.14 48.60 -25.74
CA ALA A 380 0.86 47.22 -26.15
C ALA A 380 0.47 47.16 -27.62
#